data_AF-A0A954DIY3-F1
#
_entry.id   AF-A0A954DIY3-F1
#
_cell.length_a   1.000
_cell.length_b   1.000
_cell.length_c   1.000
_cell.angle_alpha   90.00
_cell.angle_beta   90.00
_cell.angle_gamma   90.00
#
_symmetry.space_group_name_H-M   'P 1'
#
loop_
_entity.id
_entity.type
_entity.pdbx_description
1 polymer ?
#
loop_
_entity_poly.entity_id
_entity_poly.type
_entity_poly.pdbx_seq_one_letter_code
_entity_poly.pdbx_strand_id
1 'polypeptide(L)'
;GCGACVPQCNTASALHFVSAKLAQYAHLPQGQPERMLRTRAMVDAMDHEGFGNCTNQYECEAVCPKEIPARFIAQMNRDFARAAITED
;
A
#
# COMPACT_ATOMS: atom_id res chain seq x y z
N GLY A 1 -7.96 7.48 6.19
CA GLY A 1 -8.52 6.47 5.26
C GLY A 1 -9.55 5.67 6.04
N CYS A 2 -10.50 5.00 5.38
CA CYS A 2 -11.57 4.27 6.10
C CYS A 2 -11.17 2.88 6.61
N GLY A 3 -10.13 2.25 6.06
CA GLY A 3 -9.67 0.92 6.51
C GLY A 3 -10.60 -0.25 6.16
N ALA A 4 -11.69 -0.02 5.42
CA ALA A 4 -12.72 -1.03 5.13
C ALA A 4 -12.19 -2.28 4.38
N CYS A 5 -11.06 -2.17 3.68
CA CYS A 5 -10.44 -3.29 2.98
C CYS A 5 -9.74 -4.30 3.91
N VAL A 6 -9.34 -3.90 5.14
CA VAL A 6 -8.56 -4.75 6.05
C VAL A 6 -9.40 -5.90 6.63
N PRO A 7 -10.61 -5.66 7.18
CA PRO A 7 -11.43 -6.72 7.74
C PRO A 7 -11.96 -7.72 6.71
N GLN A 8 -11.99 -7.33 5.42
CA GLN A 8 -12.53 -8.17 4.34
C GLN A 8 -11.48 -9.03 3.67
N CYS A 9 -10.20 -8.82 3.97
CA CYS A 9 -9.15 -9.65 3.43
C CYS A 9 -9.03 -10.95 4.22
N ASN A 10 -9.20 -12.11 3.56
CA ASN A 10 -9.06 -13.42 4.22
C ASN A 10 -7.70 -13.64 4.90
N THR A 11 -6.64 -12.97 4.44
CA THR A 11 -5.31 -13.02 5.06
C THR A 11 -5.05 -11.88 6.04
N ALA A 12 -6.06 -11.06 6.35
CA ALA A 12 -5.94 -9.84 7.16
C ALA A 12 -4.85 -8.88 6.64
N SER A 13 -4.70 -8.78 5.31
CA SER A 13 -3.69 -7.93 4.69
C SER A 13 -4.10 -6.46 4.67
N ALA A 14 -3.17 -5.57 5.05
CA ALA A 14 -3.34 -4.12 4.94
C ALA A 14 -2.76 -3.52 3.65
N LEU A 15 -2.25 -4.33 2.72
CA LEU A 15 -1.56 -3.85 1.51
C LEU A 15 -2.41 -2.89 0.68
N HIS A 16 -3.72 -3.12 0.55
CA HIS A 16 -4.59 -2.20 -0.22
C HIS A 16 -4.73 -0.84 0.48
N PHE A 17 -4.86 -0.82 1.81
CA PHE A 17 -4.95 0.42 2.58
C PHE A 17 -3.65 1.25 2.46
N VAL A 18 -2.51 0.58 2.67
CA VAL A 18 -1.19 1.21 2.62
C VAL A 18 -0.87 1.71 1.21
N SER A 19 -1.07 0.86 0.19
CA SER A 19 -0.81 1.25 -1.19
C SER A 19 -1.69 2.40 -1.68
N ALA A 20 -2.97 2.45 -1.31
CA ALA A 20 -3.84 3.57 -1.62
C ALA A 20 -3.32 4.89 -1.02
N LYS A 21 -2.77 4.83 0.20
CA LYS A 21 -2.15 6.00 0.83
C LYS A 21 -0.84 6.42 0.19
N LEU A 22 0.01 5.46 -0.17
CA LEU A 22 1.25 5.77 -0.88
C LEU A 22 0.98 6.35 -2.27
N ALA A 23 0.01 5.80 -3.01
CA ALA A 23 -0.40 6.30 -4.31
C ALA A 23 -0.89 7.76 -4.25
N GLN A 24 -1.63 8.14 -3.20
CA GLN A 24 -2.09 9.51 -2.99
C GLN A 24 -0.95 10.53 -3.08
N TYR A 25 0.20 10.23 -2.45
CA TYR A 25 1.37 11.13 -2.49
C TYR A 25 2.26 10.88 -3.71
N ALA A 26 2.36 9.64 -4.18
CA ALA A 26 3.17 9.28 -5.35
C ALA A 26 2.68 9.93 -6.65
N HIS A 27 1.43 10.39 -6.71
CA HIS A 27 0.89 11.14 -7.84
C HIS A 27 0.97 12.67 -7.69
N LEU A 28 1.54 13.16 -6.59
CA LEU A 28 1.76 14.58 -6.35
C LEU A 28 3.24 14.92 -6.51
N PRO A 29 3.59 16.06 -7.14
CA PRO A 29 4.97 16.53 -7.20
C PRO A 29 5.60 16.69 -5.81
N GLN A 30 4.82 17.18 -4.85
CA GLN A 30 5.25 17.39 -3.46
C GLN A 30 5.56 16.08 -2.74
N GLY A 31 4.98 14.96 -3.20
CA GLY A 31 5.18 13.66 -2.58
C GLY A 31 6.40 12.89 -3.10
N GLN A 32 7.05 13.37 -4.17
CA GLN A 32 8.21 12.69 -4.80
C GLN A 32 9.45 12.65 -3.92
N PRO A 33 9.87 13.73 -3.22
CA PRO A 33 11.12 13.74 -2.46
C PRO A 33 11.20 12.63 -1.40
N GLU A 34 10.07 12.28 -0.78
CA GLU A 34 10.01 11.25 0.27
C GLU A 34 9.37 9.95 -0.23
N ARG A 35 9.18 9.76 -1.54
CA ARG A 35 8.37 8.63 -2.04
C ARG A 35 8.93 7.27 -1.64
N MET A 36 10.24 7.08 -1.78
CA MET A 36 10.91 5.81 -1.45
C MET A 36 10.97 5.61 0.06
N LEU A 37 11.50 6.60 0.80
CA LEU A 37 11.52 6.63 2.26
C LEU A 37 10.14 6.32 2.88
N ARG A 38 9.08 7.00 2.41
CA ARG A 38 7.70 6.80 2.89
C ARG A 38 7.18 5.41 2.57
N THR A 39 7.48 4.88 1.37
CA THR A 39 7.06 3.53 0.99
C THR A 39 7.66 2.50 1.92
N ARG A 40 8.98 2.58 2.16
CA ARG A 40 9.69 1.70 3.10
C ARG A 40 9.13 1.81 4.51
N ALA A 41 9.03 3.03 5.05
CA ALA A 41 8.53 3.26 6.41
C ALA A 41 7.11 2.74 6.63
N MET A 42 6.23 2.88 5.63
CA MET A 42 4.85 2.40 5.72
C MET A 42 4.74 0.87 5.60
N VAL A 43 5.59 0.23 4.81
CA VAL A 43 5.67 -1.25 4.73
C VAL A 43 6.24 -1.81 6.01
N ASP A 44 7.34 -1.25 6.52
CA ASP A 44 7.96 -1.66 7.78
C ASP A 44 6.98 -1.53 8.96
N ALA A 45 6.19 -0.45 9.00
CA ALA A 45 5.14 -0.28 10.00
C ALA A 45 4.02 -1.34 9.85
N MET A 46 3.58 -1.61 8.62
CA MET A 46 2.56 -2.65 8.36
C MET A 46 3.03 -4.04 8.81
N ASP A 47 4.29 -4.37 8.55
CA ASP A 47 4.89 -5.65 8.95
C ASP A 47 5.07 -5.73 10.46
N HIS A 48 5.48 -4.63 11.12
CA HIS A 48 5.62 -4.56 12.58
C HIS A 48 4.29 -4.75 13.31
N GLU A 49 3.19 -4.24 12.77
CA GLU A 49 1.83 -4.44 13.32
C GLU A 49 1.27 -5.85 13.04
N GLY A 50 2.00 -6.69 12.28
CA GLY A 50 1.64 -8.09 12.05
C GLY A 50 0.51 -8.31 11.04
N PHE A 51 0.28 -7.36 10.11
CA PHE A 51 -0.68 -7.56 9.03
C PHE A 51 -0.23 -8.67 8.06
N GLY A 52 -1.19 -9.40 7.49
CA GLY A 52 -0.87 -10.49 6.59
C GLY A 52 -0.50 -10.05 5.17
N ASN A 53 -0.05 -11.03 4.38
CA ASN A 53 0.37 -10.82 3.00
C ASN A 53 -0.79 -10.94 2.00
N CYS A 54 -0.71 -10.19 0.89
CA CYS A 54 -1.71 -10.25 -0.17
C CYS A 54 -1.57 -11.53 -1.00
N THR A 55 -2.69 -12.22 -1.24
CA THR A 55 -2.78 -13.40 -2.13
C THR A 55 -3.62 -13.15 -3.39
N ASN A 56 -3.89 -11.88 -3.72
CA ASN A 56 -4.57 -11.44 -4.94
C ASN A 56 -6.02 -11.95 -5.11
N GLN A 57 -6.82 -11.96 -4.04
CA GLN A 57 -8.26 -12.29 -4.11
C GLN A 57 -9.15 -11.10 -4.52
N TYR A 58 -8.61 -9.87 -4.43
CA TYR A 58 -9.28 -8.63 -4.86
C TYR A 58 -10.60 -8.26 -4.14
N GLU A 59 -10.95 -8.91 -3.03
CA GLU A 59 -12.08 -8.53 -2.15
C GLU A 59 -11.97 -7.09 -1.65
N CYS A 60 -10.74 -6.62 -1.40
CA CYS A 60 -10.44 -5.27 -0.93
C CYS A 60 -10.86 -4.16 -1.90
N GLU A 61 -10.78 -4.39 -3.21
CA GLU A 61 -11.21 -3.44 -4.24
C GLU A 61 -12.74 -3.44 -4.35
N ALA A 62 -13.36 -4.63 -4.31
CA ALA A 62 -14.82 -4.79 -4.41
C ALA A 62 -15.60 -4.08 -3.29
N VAL A 63 -15.05 -4.03 -2.07
CA VAL A 63 -15.69 -3.40 -0.91
C VAL A 63 -15.31 -1.91 -0.73
N CYS A 64 -14.41 -1.38 -1.56
CA CYS A 64 -13.90 -0.03 -1.36
C CYS A 64 -14.99 1.01 -1.71
N PRO A 65 -15.46 1.83 -0.74
CA PRO A 65 -16.53 2.81 -0.99
C PRO A 65 -16.08 3.99 -1.85
N LYS A 66 -14.78 4.03 -2.20
CA LYS A 66 -14.16 5.03 -3.06
C LYS A 66 -13.60 4.43 -4.33
N GLU A 67 -13.92 3.16 -4.62
CA GLU A 67 -13.56 2.48 -5.87
C GLU A 67 -12.06 2.59 -6.19
N ILE A 68 -11.23 2.51 -5.14
CA ILE A 68 -9.77 2.56 -5.30
C ILE A 68 -9.33 1.22 -5.88
N PRO A 69 -8.62 1.23 -7.03
CA PRO A 69 -8.23 0.01 -7.71
C PRO A 69 -7.04 -0.69 -7.05
N ALA A 70 -7.06 -2.02 -6.99
CA ALA A 70 -5.98 -2.80 -6.40
C ALA A 70 -4.66 -2.71 -7.18
N ARG A 71 -4.66 -2.13 -8.39
CA ARG A 71 -3.43 -1.84 -9.16
C ARG A 71 -2.41 -1.01 -8.38
N PHE A 72 -2.86 -0.23 -7.39
CA PHE A 72 -1.94 0.53 -6.53
C PHE A 72 -1.09 -0.37 -5.64
N ILE A 73 -1.54 -1.58 -5.29
CA ILE A 73 -0.71 -2.59 -4.63
C ILE A 73 0.51 -2.92 -5.50
N ALA A 74 0.30 -3.11 -6.81
CA ALA A 74 1.41 -3.35 -7.74
C ALA A 74 2.34 -2.13 -7.87
N GLN A 75 1.82 -0.91 -7.79
CA GLN A 75 2.64 0.31 -7.77
C GLN A 75 3.49 0.39 -6.51
N MET A 76 2.89 0.17 -5.34
CA MET A 76 3.61 0.12 -4.06
C MET A 76 4.70 -0.94 -4.07
N ASN A 77 4.43 -2.15 -4.58
CA ASN A 77 5.44 -3.21 -4.64
C ASN A 77 6.64 -2.82 -5.52
N ARG A 78 6.41 -2.10 -6.62
CA ARG A 78 7.50 -1.55 -7.45
C ARG A 78 8.28 -0.46 -6.73
N ASP A 79 7.59 0.40 -5.98
CA ASP A 79 8.23 1.47 -5.20
C ASP A 79 9.05 0.90 -4.04
N PHE A 80 8.54 -0.13 -3.37
CA PHE A 80 9.26 -0.83 -2.31
C PHE A 80 10.50 -1.56 -2.87
N ALA A 81 10.36 -2.25 -4.00
CA ALA A 81 11.50 -2.89 -4.67
C ALA A 81 12.58 -1.88 -5.09
N ARG A 82 12.18 -0.67 -5.53
CA ARG A 82 13.11 0.42 -5.82
C ARG A 82 13.78 0.93 -4.55
N ALA A 83 13.01 1.21 -3.51
CA ALA A 83 13.51 1.68 -2.22
C ALA A 83 14.49 0.68 -1.55
N ALA A 84 14.38 -0.62 -1.87
CA ALA A 84 15.30 -1.64 -1.37
C ALA A 84 16.70 -1.61 -2.05
N ILE A 85 16.82 -1.00 -3.23
CA ILE A 85 18.07 -0.97 -4.02
C ILE A 85 18.64 0.44 -4.23
N THR A 86 17.89 1.48 -3.87
CA THR A 86 18.34 2.88 -3.90
C THR A 86 18.68 3.33 -2.49
N GLU A 87 19.87 3.90 -2.29
CA GLU A 87 20.23 4.61 -1.07
C GLU A 87 19.62 6.03 -1.12
N ASP A 88 19.00 6.46 -0.02
CA ASP A 88 18.48 7.83 0.16
C ASP A 88 19.61 8.79 0.56
#